data_AF-A0A966JUQ0-F1
#
_entry.id   AF-A0A966JUQ0-F1
#
_cell.length_a   1.000
_cell.length_b   1.000
_cell.length_c   1.000
_cell.angle_alpha   90.00
_cell.angle_beta   90.00
_cell.angle_gamma   90.00
#
_symmetry.space_group_name_H-M   'P 1'
#
loop_
_entity.id
_entity.type
_entity.pdbx_description
1 polymer ?
#
loop_
_entity_poly.entity_id
_entity_poly.type
_entity_poly.pdbx_seq_one_letter_code
_entity_poly.pdbx_strand_id
1 'polypeptide(L)'
;SRSTLLRLEPLTNEELHALLRRGLTLESAQATDDALELIVLRCGGDGRQALTSLEVALALAEGSEITLTHAEAALATSALRYGRNDHYDVISALIKSMRSGDETGAVFWLARMIEAGDDPRFIARRLIVFASEDIGHADPLALSVATGAALAVEHVGLPEARYNLTHAVMHLARAPKSRAVVDAITTATEALHNGASSEVPLHLRDGTTPQGSVIPPRRYAQ
;
A
#
# COMPACT_ATOMS: atom_id res chain seq x y z
N SER A 1 5.93 16.62 -16.28
CA SER A 1 6.71 15.81 -15.33
C SER A 1 7.99 15.38 -16.02
N ARG A 2 9.18 15.69 -15.46
CA ARG A 2 10.49 15.32 -16.02
C ARG A 2 11.23 14.37 -15.06
N SER A 3 10.62 13.24 -14.76
CA SER A 3 11.28 12.20 -13.96
C SER A 3 11.97 11.21 -14.89
N THR A 4 13.26 10.98 -14.65
CA THR A 4 14.02 9.91 -15.29
C THR A 4 13.62 8.58 -14.65
N LEU A 5 13.13 7.64 -15.45
CA LEU A 5 12.86 6.27 -14.98
C LEU A 5 14.16 5.47 -14.99
N LEU A 6 14.51 4.94 -13.83
CA LEU A 6 15.62 4.00 -13.66
C LEU A 6 15.03 2.62 -13.43
N ARG A 7 15.47 1.65 -14.23
CA ARG A 7 15.17 0.24 -14.00
C ARG A 7 16.27 -0.33 -13.12
N LEU A 8 15.88 -0.90 -12.00
CA LEU A 8 16.76 -1.63 -11.10
C LEU A 8 16.57 -3.12 -11.33
N GLU A 9 17.65 -3.88 -11.25
CA GLU A 9 17.64 -5.34 -11.31
C GLU A 9 17.88 -5.91 -9.90
N PRO A 10 17.40 -7.13 -9.61
CA PRO A 10 17.69 -7.81 -8.35
C PRO A 10 19.20 -7.97 -8.13
N LEU A 11 19.61 -7.97 -6.86
CA LEU A 11 20.99 -8.29 -6.51
C LEU A 11 21.30 -9.73 -6.88
N THR A 12 22.51 -9.95 -7.37
CA THR A 12 23.08 -11.29 -7.53
C THR A 12 23.40 -11.90 -6.16
N ASN A 13 23.56 -13.23 -6.11
CA ASN A 13 23.94 -13.93 -4.88
C ASN A 13 25.27 -13.40 -4.31
N GLU A 14 26.23 -13.07 -5.18
CA GLU A 14 27.52 -12.49 -4.78
C GLU A 14 27.34 -11.11 -4.15
N GLU A 15 26.51 -10.25 -4.73
CA GLU A 15 26.20 -8.92 -4.17
C GLU A 15 25.46 -9.03 -2.84
N LEU A 16 24.56 -10.00 -2.69
CA LEU A 16 23.89 -10.28 -1.41
C LEU A 16 24.87 -10.79 -0.35
N HIS A 17 25.79 -11.69 -0.69
CA HIS A 17 26.85 -12.11 0.23
C HIS A 17 27.70 -10.92 0.68
N ALA A 18 28.09 -10.04 -0.26
CA ALA A 18 28.84 -8.83 0.06
C ALA A 18 28.04 -7.89 0.98
N LEU A 19 26.74 -7.74 0.73
CA LEU A 19 25.84 -6.95 1.56
C LEU A 19 25.75 -7.50 2.99
N LEU A 20 25.56 -8.80 3.16
CA LEU A 20 25.47 -9.45 4.47
C LEU A 20 26.79 -9.35 5.26
N ARG A 21 27.94 -9.57 4.60
CA ARG A 21 29.25 -9.41 5.25
C ARG A 21 29.51 -7.97 5.72
N ARG A 22 29.03 -6.98 4.96
CA ARG A 22 29.06 -5.58 5.40
C ARG A 22 28.18 -5.35 6.63
N GLY A 23 26.98 -5.93 6.66
CA GLY A 23 26.10 -5.91 7.83
C GLY A 23 26.77 -6.50 9.08
N LEU A 24 27.34 -7.70 8.97
CA LEU A 24 28.08 -8.35 10.06
C LEU A 24 29.24 -7.50 10.59
N THR A 25 29.98 -6.83 9.70
CA THR A 25 31.09 -5.96 10.09
C THR A 25 30.60 -4.75 10.91
N LEU A 26 29.47 -4.15 10.53
CA LEU A 26 28.88 -3.02 11.26
C LEU A 26 28.36 -3.44 12.63
N GLU A 27 27.77 -4.63 12.72
CA GLU A 27 27.24 -5.20 13.97
C GLU A 27 28.31 -5.90 14.83
N SER A 28 29.58 -5.88 14.39
CA SER A 28 30.70 -6.57 15.06
C SER A 28 30.42 -8.06 15.35
N ALA A 29 29.73 -8.72 14.43
CA ALA A 29 29.25 -10.09 14.58
C ALA A 29 29.89 -11.04 13.57
N GLN A 30 29.76 -12.35 13.82
CA GLN A 30 30.24 -13.41 12.94
C GLN A 30 29.08 -14.32 12.55
N ALA A 31 29.19 -14.95 11.38
CA ALA A 31 28.25 -15.95 10.91
C ALA A 31 28.99 -17.06 10.17
N THR A 32 28.49 -18.28 10.26
CA THR A 32 28.98 -19.38 9.44
C THR A 32 28.62 -19.13 7.97
N ASP A 33 29.48 -19.61 7.06
CA ASP A 33 29.25 -19.45 5.62
C ASP A 33 27.93 -20.12 5.18
N ASP A 34 27.59 -21.29 5.74
CA ASP A 34 26.32 -21.99 5.48
C ASP A 34 25.09 -21.15 5.90
N ALA A 35 25.19 -20.40 7.01
CA ALA A 35 24.11 -19.52 7.46
C ALA A 35 23.89 -18.36 6.47
N LEU A 36 24.98 -17.76 5.99
CA LEU A 36 24.94 -16.71 4.97
C LEU A 36 24.40 -17.25 3.64
N GLU A 37 24.86 -18.42 3.20
CA GLU A 37 24.42 -19.05 1.96
C GLU A 37 22.92 -19.34 2.00
N LEU A 38 22.41 -19.85 3.13
CA LEU A 38 20.97 -20.08 3.30
C LEU A 38 20.15 -18.78 3.19
N ILE A 39 20.59 -17.70 3.84
CA ILE A 39 19.92 -16.40 3.76
C ILE A 39 19.92 -15.87 2.32
N VAL A 40 21.08 -15.92 1.64
CA VAL A 40 21.21 -15.47 0.25
C VAL A 40 20.29 -16.24 -0.68
N LEU A 41 20.29 -17.57 -0.57
CA LEU A 41 19.47 -18.45 -1.41
C LEU A 41 17.98 -18.18 -1.22
N ARG A 42 17.55 -17.84 0.00
CA ARG A 42 16.14 -17.59 0.31
C ARG A 42 15.65 -16.19 -0.04
N CYS A 43 16.52 -15.18 -0.06
CA CYS A 43 16.12 -13.79 -0.32
C CYS A 43 16.03 -13.42 -1.81
N GLY A 44 16.54 -14.26 -2.72
CA GLY A 44 16.25 -14.16 -4.16
C GLY A 44 16.55 -12.80 -4.82
N GLY A 45 17.57 -12.09 -4.34
CA GLY A 45 18.01 -10.78 -4.83
C GLY A 45 17.43 -9.56 -4.10
N ASP A 46 16.61 -9.74 -3.06
CA ASP A 46 16.15 -8.65 -2.19
C ASP A 46 17.13 -8.41 -1.03
N GLY A 47 17.92 -7.33 -1.14
CA GLY A 47 18.89 -6.94 -0.12
C GLY A 47 18.27 -6.52 1.21
N ARG A 48 17.05 -5.97 1.20
CA ARG A 48 16.34 -5.59 2.43
C ARG A 48 15.88 -6.84 3.18
N GLN A 49 15.35 -7.84 2.47
CA GLN A 49 14.96 -9.11 3.09
C GLN A 49 16.17 -9.85 3.67
N ALA A 50 17.30 -9.83 2.95
CA ALA A 50 18.55 -10.42 3.43
C ALA A 50 19.03 -9.76 4.74
N LEU A 51 19.10 -8.43 4.78
CA LEU A 51 19.49 -7.72 6.00
C LEU A 51 18.50 -7.91 7.15
N THR A 52 17.20 -7.94 6.86
CA THR A 52 16.18 -8.20 7.90
C THR A 52 16.35 -9.60 8.50
N SER A 53 16.60 -10.61 7.66
CA SER A 53 16.84 -11.97 8.14
C SER A 53 18.12 -12.05 8.98
N LEU A 54 19.16 -11.29 8.60
CA LEU A 54 20.39 -11.17 9.36
C LEU A 54 20.16 -10.53 10.73
N GLU A 55 19.40 -9.44 10.81
CA GLU A 55 19.05 -8.77 12.08
C GLU A 55 18.33 -9.71 13.04
N VAL A 56 17.37 -10.49 12.55
CA VAL A 56 16.67 -11.49 13.38
C VAL A 56 17.63 -12.60 13.81
N ALA A 57 18.49 -13.09 12.90
CA ALA A 57 19.47 -14.11 13.23
C ALA A 57 20.50 -13.63 14.27
N LEU A 58 20.91 -12.36 14.21
CA LEU A 58 21.76 -11.71 15.22
C LEU A 58 21.09 -11.66 16.59
N ALA A 59 19.82 -11.26 16.63
CA ALA A 59 19.05 -11.20 17.87
C ALA A 59 18.90 -12.59 18.50
N LEU A 60 18.64 -13.62 17.68
CA LEU A 60 18.53 -15.01 18.13
C LEU A 60 19.87 -15.61 18.59
N ALA A 61 20.98 -15.16 18.02
CA ALA A 61 22.31 -15.61 18.40
C ALA A 61 22.79 -15.01 19.74
N GLU A 62 22.14 -13.94 20.24
CA GLU A 62 22.46 -13.30 21.53
C GLU A 62 23.96 -12.97 21.71
N GLY A 63 24.62 -12.50 20.65
CA GLY A 63 26.05 -12.15 20.66
C GLY A 63 27.01 -13.32 20.43
N SER A 64 26.48 -14.53 20.21
CA SER A 64 27.25 -15.66 19.66
C SER A 64 27.33 -15.60 18.13
N GLU A 65 28.15 -16.47 17.54
CA GLU A 65 28.22 -16.63 16.10
C GLU A 65 26.88 -17.11 15.52
N ILE A 66 26.43 -16.48 14.44
CA ILE A 66 25.21 -16.89 13.73
C ILE A 66 25.47 -18.24 13.06
N THR A 67 24.66 -19.24 13.42
CA THR A 67 24.73 -20.59 12.85
C THR A 67 23.59 -20.81 11.86
N LEU A 68 23.64 -21.94 11.15
CA LEU A 68 22.58 -22.36 10.25
C LEU A 68 21.21 -22.40 10.95
N THR A 69 21.16 -22.87 12.21
CA THR A 69 19.92 -22.94 12.99
C THR A 69 19.34 -21.56 13.29
N HIS A 70 20.20 -20.57 13.58
CA HIS A 70 19.76 -19.18 13.75
C HIS A 70 19.20 -18.61 12.43
N ALA A 71 19.85 -18.90 11.30
CA ALA A 71 19.37 -18.50 9.99
C ALA A 71 18.05 -19.18 9.61
N GLU A 72 17.88 -20.48 9.86
CA GLU A 72 16.63 -21.21 9.63
C GLU A 72 15.48 -20.63 10.46
N ALA A 73 15.71 -20.35 11.75
CA ALA A 73 14.72 -19.74 12.62
C ALA A 73 14.35 -18.31 12.17
N ALA A 74 15.35 -17.49 11.83
CA ALA A 74 15.14 -16.15 11.31
C ALA A 74 14.35 -16.15 9.99
N LEU A 75 14.67 -17.09 9.11
CA LEU A 75 13.97 -17.28 7.84
C LEU A 75 12.58 -17.85 8.03
N ALA A 76 12.30 -18.67 9.05
CA ALA A 76 10.94 -19.12 9.35
C ALA A 76 10.06 -17.96 9.84
N THR A 77 10.62 -17.04 10.64
CA THR A 77 9.97 -15.77 10.99
C THR A 77 9.80 -14.88 9.76
N SER A 78 10.77 -14.89 8.85
CA SER A 78 10.73 -14.12 7.59
C SER A 78 9.90 -14.78 6.47
N ALA A 79 9.60 -16.08 6.51
CA ALA A 79 8.85 -16.80 5.48
C ALA A 79 7.35 -16.48 5.51
N LEU A 80 6.88 -15.91 6.62
CA LEU A 80 5.60 -15.20 6.70
C LEU A 80 5.61 -13.89 5.89
N ARG A 81 6.80 -13.37 5.52
CA ARG A 81 7.01 -12.15 4.73
C ARG A 81 7.30 -12.49 3.26
N TYR A 82 6.24 -12.86 2.55
CA TYR A 82 6.03 -12.78 1.09
C TYR A 82 7.07 -13.33 0.09
N GLY A 83 6.56 -14.08 -0.91
CA GLY A 83 7.19 -14.19 -2.23
C GLY A 83 6.96 -12.92 -3.07
N ARG A 84 7.88 -12.60 -3.99
CA ARG A 84 8.02 -11.33 -4.74
C ARG A 84 6.76 -10.76 -5.44
N ASN A 85 5.68 -11.53 -5.62
CA ASN A 85 4.41 -11.10 -6.24
C ASN A 85 3.20 -11.12 -5.28
N ASP A 86 3.35 -11.68 -4.09
CA ASP A 86 2.24 -12.08 -3.22
C ASP A 86 1.63 -10.87 -2.47
N HIS A 87 2.36 -9.76 -2.33
CA HIS A 87 1.80 -8.49 -1.79
C HIS A 87 0.67 -7.92 -2.65
N TYR A 88 0.83 -7.89 -3.99
CA TYR A 88 -0.19 -7.38 -4.91
C TYR A 88 -1.42 -8.30 -4.97
N ASP A 89 -1.20 -9.61 -4.83
CA ASP A 89 -2.27 -10.58 -4.76
C ASP A 89 -3.05 -10.47 -3.45
N VAL A 90 -2.38 -10.26 -2.32
CA VAL A 90 -3.05 -10.09 -1.02
C VAL A 90 -3.82 -8.79 -0.94
N ILE A 91 -3.26 -7.65 -1.36
CA ILE A 91 -4.04 -6.40 -1.38
C ILE A 91 -5.21 -6.51 -2.36
N SER A 92 -5.03 -7.21 -3.48
CA SER A 92 -6.12 -7.49 -4.42
C SER A 92 -7.21 -8.35 -3.78
N ALA A 93 -6.84 -9.32 -2.95
CA ALA A 93 -7.78 -10.15 -2.20
C ALA A 93 -8.52 -9.32 -1.13
N LEU A 94 -7.83 -8.45 -0.39
CA LEU A 94 -8.44 -7.49 0.54
C LEU A 94 -9.51 -6.63 -0.15
N ILE A 95 -9.16 -6.00 -1.28
CA ILE A 95 -10.08 -5.15 -2.04
C ILE A 95 -11.27 -5.95 -2.57
N LYS A 96 -11.04 -7.16 -3.10
CA LYS A 96 -12.13 -8.01 -3.62
C LYS A 96 -13.08 -8.47 -2.51
N SER A 97 -12.55 -8.88 -1.35
CA SER A 97 -13.36 -9.25 -0.18
C SER A 97 -14.21 -8.07 0.31
N MET A 98 -13.64 -6.87 0.42
CA MET A 98 -14.44 -5.68 0.76
C MET A 98 -15.53 -5.40 -0.30
N ARG A 99 -15.20 -5.52 -1.60
CA ARG A 99 -16.14 -5.29 -2.71
C ARG A 99 -17.32 -6.26 -2.66
N SER A 100 -17.07 -7.53 -2.33
CA SER A 100 -18.12 -8.54 -2.19
C SER A 100 -18.87 -8.47 -0.84
N GLY A 101 -18.47 -7.57 0.06
CA GLY A 101 -19.03 -7.48 1.42
C GLY A 101 -18.58 -8.60 2.36
N ASP A 102 -17.54 -9.35 2.00
CA ASP A 102 -16.91 -10.37 2.84
C ASP A 102 -15.97 -9.70 3.86
N GLU A 103 -16.54 -9.24 4.96
CA GLU A 103 -15.80 -8.59 6.05
C GLU A 103 -14.76 -9.53 6.67
N THR A 104 -15.11 -10.78 6.94
CA THR A 104 -14.22 -11.75 7.58
C THR A 104 -12.99 -11.99 6.71
N GLY A 105 -13.20 -12.22 5.40
CA GLY A 105 -12.09 -12.36 4.45
C GLY A 105 -11.27 -11.09 4.32
N ALA A 106 -11.91 -9.91 4.32
CA ALA A 106 -11.19 -8.65 4.26
C ALA A 106 -10.28 -8.44 5.48
N VAL A 107 -10.79 -8.68 6.71
CA VAL A 107 -9.98 -8.57 7.93
C VAL A 107 -8.84 -9.60 7.95
N PHE A 108 -9.08 -10.81 7.45
CA PHE A 108 -8.04 -11.83 7.31
C PHE A 108 -6.90 -11.36 6.39
N TRP A 109 -7.22 -10.82 5.20
CA TRP A 109 -6.21 -10.32 4.28
C TRP A 109 -5.46 -9.10 4.84
N LEU A 110 -6.15 -8.20 5.53
CA LEU A 110 -5.51 -7.09 6.25
C LEU A 110 -4.49 -7.61 7.28
N ALA A 111 -4.89 -8.57 8.12
CA ALA A 111 -4.01 -9.14 9.13
C ALA A 111 -2.78 -9.78 8.50
N ARG A 112 -2.97 -10.56 7.41
CA ARG A 112 -1.85 -11.14 6.65
C ARG A 112 -0.87 -10.08 6.15
N MET A 113 -1.36 -8.96 5.62
CA MET A 113 -0.50 -7.85 5.17
C MET A 113 0.33 -7.26 6.32
N ILE A 114 -0.29 -7.04 7.48
CA ILE A 114 0.37 -6.47 8.66
C ILE A 114 1.46 -7.42 9.18
N GLU A 115 1.14 -8.70 9.35
CA GLU A 115 2.11 -9.70 9.83
C GLU A 115 3.28 -9.89 8.85
N ALA A 116 2.99 -9.80 7.56
CA ALA A 116 4.00 -9.89 6.52
C ALA A 116 4.86 -8.61 6.37
N GLY A 117 4.56 -7.56 7.15
CA GLY A 117 5.37 -6.33 7.22
C GLY A 117 5.14 -5.36 6.07
N ASP A 118 3.95 -5.37 5.46
CA ASP A 118 3.58 -4.40 4.43
C ASP A 118 3.53 -2.97 4.99
N ASP A 119 3.91 -1.98 4.17
CA ASP A 119 3.80 -0.56 4.55
C ASP A 119 2.32 -0.23 4.85
N PRO A 120 1.95 0.14 6.09
CA PRO A 120 0.55 0.44 6.44
C PRO A 120 0.01 1.64 5.67
N ARG A 121 0.88 2.54 5.20
CA ARG A 121 0.48 3.68 4.35
C ARG A 121 0.06 3.20 2.97
N PHE A 122 0.64 2.11 2.47
CA PHE A 122 0.18 1.49 1.24
C PHE A 122 -1.24 0.94 1.39
N ILE A 123 -1.51 0.23 2.48
CA ILE A 123 -2.85 -0.28 2.79
C ILE A 123 -3.84 0.88 2.87
N ALA A 124 -3.52 1.92 3.65
CA ALA A 124 -4.39 3.09 3.84
C ALA A 124 -4.72 3.82 2.52
N ARG A 125 -3.74 4.00 1.61
CA ARG A 125 -3.99 4.57 0.28
C ARG A 125 -5.00 3.74 -0.52
N ARG A 126 -4.94 2.40 -0.42
CA ARG A 126 -5.87 1.50 -1.11
C ARG A 126 -7.28 1.58 -0.53
N LEU A 127 -7.41 1.76 0.79
CA LEU A 127 -8.71 2.00 1.44
C LEU A 127 -9.34 3.33 1.00
N ILE A 128 -8.53 4.40 0.87
CA ILE A 128 -9.01 5.72 0.41
C ILE A 128 -9.55 5.63 -1.02
N VAL A 129 -8.83 4.95 -1.92
CA VAL A 129 -9.30 4.71 -3.29
C VAL A 129 -10.59 3.91 -3.29
N PHE A 130 -10.64 2.80 -2.54
CA PHE A 130 -11.82 1.94 -2.43
C PHE A 130 -13.06 2.70 -1.96
N ALA A 131 -12.91 3.59 -0.97
CA ALA A 131 -14.00 4.42 -0.46
C ALA A 131 -14.67 5.28 -1.55
N SER A 132 -13.90 5.75 -2.54
CA SER A 132 -14.46 6.55 -3.65
C SER A 132 -14.85 5.71 -4.86
N GLU A 133 -14.11 4.63 -5.15
CA GLU A 133 -14.28 3.78 -6.33
C GLU A 133 -15.48 2.83 -6.20
N ASP A 134 -15.61 2.19 -5.04
CA ASP A 134 -16.52 1.07 -4.83
C ASP A 134 -17.73 1.42 -3.92
N ILE A 135 -17.67 2.54 -3.20
CA ILE A 135 -18.73 3.01 -2.29
C ILE A 135 -19.28 4.37 -2.74
N GLY A 136 -18.41 5.36 -2.92
CA GLY A 136 -18.77 6.67 -3.44
C GLY A 136 -19.89 7.35 -2.63
N HIS A 137 -20.91 7.88 -3.32
CA HIS A 137 -22.05 8.54 -2.67
C HIS A 137 -23.07 7.61 -2.01
N ALA A 138 -22.91 6.28 -2.12
CA ALA A 138 -23.78 5.36 -1.39
C ALA A 138 -23.55 5.43 0.13
N ASP A 139 -22.32 5.74 0.56
CA ASP A 139 -21.98 6.13 1.92
C ASP A 139 -20.93 7.25 1.90
N PRO A 140 -21.35 8.53 2.00
CA PRO A 140 -20.42 9.66 1.99
C PRO A 140 -19.40 9.68 3.13
N LEU A 141 -19.64 8.96 4.23
CA LEU A 141 -18.71 8.91 5.36
C LEU A 141 -17.52 8.00 5.09
N ALA A 142 -17.62 7.06 4.14
CA ALA A 142 -16.58 6.08 3.84
C ALA A 142 -15.21 6.72 3.55
N LEU A 143 -15.18 7.82 2.79
CA LEU A 143 -13.94 8.53 2.50
C LEU A 143 -13.33 9.16 3.76
N SER A 144 -14.16 9.71 4.63
CA SER A 144 -13.71 10.29 5.91
C SER A 144 -13.18 9.22 6.86
N VAL A 145 -13.80 8.04 6.89
CA VAL A 145 -13.33 6.89 7.67
C VAL A 145 -11.97 6.40 7.15
N ALA A 146 -11.82 6.22 5.84
CA ALA A 146 -10.58 5.77 5.23
C ALA A 146 -9.43 6.76 5.42
N THR A 147 -9.71 8.06 5.26
CA THR A 147 -8.71 9.13 5.51
C THR A 147 -8.36 9.27 6.98
N GLY A 148 -9.33 9.10 7.89
CA GLY A 148 -9.08 9.03 9.33
C GLY A 148 -8.17 7.85 9.72
N ALA A 149 -8.35 6.69 9.09
CA ALA A 149 -7.44 5.55 9.30
C ALA A 149 -6.04 5.82 8.74
N ALA A 150 -5.91 6.48 7.58
CA ALA A 150 -4.61 6.90 7.06
C ALA A 150 -3.89 7.89 8.00
N LEU A 151 -4.64 8.85 8.54
CA LEU A 151 -4.12 9.81 9.52
C LEU A 151 -3.66 9.10 10.80
N ALA A 152 -4.40 8.08 11.26
CA ALA A 152 -3.99 7.26 12.39
C ALA A 152 -2.73 6.45 12.08
N VAL A 153 -2.54 5.94 10.86
CA VAL A 153 -1.29 5.29 10.46
C VAL A 153 -0.09 6.24 10.61
N GLU A 154 -0.23 7.51 10.21
CA GLU A 154 0.86 8.49 10.30
C GLU A 154 1.15 8.94 11.74
N HIS A 155 0.12 9.09 12.58
CA HIS A 155 0.28 9.64 13.94
C HIS A 155 0.44 8.59 15.04
N VAL A 156 -0.15 7.40 14.86
CA VAL A 156 -0.10 6.31 15.84
C VAL A 156 0.96 5.29 15.44
N GLY A 157 1.02 4.94 14.15
CA GLY A 157 1.94 3.90 13.66
C GLY A 157 1.53 2.47 14.05
N LEU A 158 2.19 1.49 13.44
CA LEU A 158 2.06 0.10 13.87
C LEU A 158 2.90 -0.13 15.14
N PRO A 159 2.46 -1.02 16.05
CA PRO A 159 1.39 -2.00 15.85
C PRO A 159 -0.02 -1.50 16.18
N GLU A 160 -0.22 -0.39 16.91
CA GLU A 160 -1.53 0.08 17.37
C GLU A 160 -2.48 0.52 16.23
N ALA A 161 -1.96 1.11 15.16
CA ALA A 161 -2.75 1.53 14.00
C ALA A 161 -3.47 0.36 13.29
N ARG A 162 -3.14 -0.90 13.61
CA ARG A 162 -3.89 -2.08 13.14
C ARG A 162 -5.36 -2.00 13.49
N TYR A 163 -5.71 -1.44 14.65
CA TYR A 163 -7.10 -1.29 15.08
C TYR A 163 -7.86 -0.27 14.23
N ASN A 164 -7.21 0.85 13.88
CA ASN A 164 -7.79 1.88 13.02
C ASN A 164 -7.98 1.38 11.58
N LEU A 165 -6.99 0.66 11.05
CA LEU A 165 -7.10 0.00 9.74
C LEU A 165 -8.23 -1.04 9.72
N THR A 166 -8.32 -1.89 10.74
CA THR A 166 -9.39 -2.89 10.86
C THR A 166 -10.76 -2.22 10.96
N HIS A 167 -10.89 -1.15 11.76
CA HIS A 167 -12.15 -0.40 11.86
C HIS A 167 -12.59 0.15 10.49
N ALA A 168 -11.67 0.74 9.73
CA ALA A 168 -11.97 1.20 8.38
C ALA A 168 -12.34 0.05 7.45
N VAL A 169 -11.59 -1.06 7.44
CA VAL A 169 -11.89 -2.23 6.60
C VAL A 169 -13.29 -2.79 6.89
N MET A 170 -13.66 -2.93 8.16
CA MET A 170 -15.00 -3.41 8.55
C MET A 170 -16.11 -2.47 8.07
N HIS A 171 -15.93 -1.16 8.24
CA HIS A 171 -16.88 -0.16 7.75
C HIS A 171 -17.02 -0.23 6.22
N LEU A 172 -15.91 -0.24 5.48
CA LEU A 172 -15.89 -0.26 4.02
C LEU A 172 -16.46 -1.58 3.45
N ALA A 173 -16.19 -2.71 4.10
CA ALA A 173 -16.78 -4.01 3.71
C ALA A 173 -18.31 -3.98 3.83
N ARG A 174 -18.85 -3.42 4.93
CA ARG A 174 -20.30 -3.33 5.18
C ARG A 174 -21.03 -2.23 4.40
N ALA A 175 -20.32 -1.21 3.95
CA ALA A 175 -20.93 -0.07 3.27
C ALA A 175 -21.66 -0.49 1.98
N PRO A 176 -22.79 0.17 1.63
CA PRO A 176 -23.43 -0.04 0.34
C PRO A 176 -22.47 0.30 -0.80
N LYS A 177 -22.43 -0.54 -1.84
CA LYS A 177 -21.51 -0.38 -2.98
C LYS A 177 -22.16 0.44 -4.09
N SER A 178 -21.39 1.35 -4.69
CA SER A 178 -21.82 2.12 -5.85
C SER A 178 -20.63 2.57 -6.68
N ARG A 179 -20.79 2.45 -8.01
CA ARG A 179 -19.80 2.88 -9.00
C ARG A 179 -20.07 4.27 -9.56
N ALA A 180 -21.10 4.96 -9.07
CA ALA A 180 -21.60 6.21 -9.67
C ALA A 180 -20.52 7.30 -9.81
N VAL A 181 -19.58 7.39 -8.86
CA VAL A 181 -18.46 8.34 -8.92
C VAL A 181 -17.51 8.01 -10.07
N VAL A 182 -17.14 6.73 -10.20
CA VAL A 182 -16.24 6.24 -11.27
C VAL A 182 -16.90 6.39 -12.63
N ASP A 183 -18.15 6.00 -12.74
CA ASP A 183 -18.89 6.07 -13.99
C ASP A 183 -19.04 7.53 -14.44
N ALA A 184 -19.36 8.46 -13.52
CA ALA A 184 -19.49 9.89 -13.84
C ALA A 184 -18.21 10.51 -14.41
N ILE A 185 -17.05 10.29 -13.77
CA ILE A 185 -15.79 10.85 -14.27
C ILE A 185 -15.32 10.15 -15.54
N THR A 186 -15.58 8.84 -15.68
CA THR A 186 -15.21 8.06 -16.87
C THR A 186 -16.02 8.54 -18.08
N THR A 187 -17.34 8.63 -17.96
CA THR A 187 -18.21 9.13 -19.05
C THR A 187 -17.83 10.55 -19.48
N ALA A 188 -17.55 11.45 -18.53
CA ALA A 188 -17.11 12.80 -18.85
C ALA A 188 -15.77 12.80 -19.60
N THR A 189 -14.82 11.97 -19.17
CA THR A 189 -13.50 11.85 -19.82
C THR A 189 -13.60 11.24 -21.22
N GLU A 190 -14.44 10.22 -21.41
CA GLU A 190 -14.70 9.61 -22.71
C GLU A 190 -15.34 10.60 -23.69
N ALA A 191 -16.29 11.42 -23.24
CA ALA A 191 -16.89 12.46 -24.07
C ALA A 191 -15.83 13.44 -24.60
N LEU A 192 -14.89 13.85 -23.76
CA LEU A 192 -13.77 14.72 -24.18
C LEU A 192 -12.86 14.04 -25.20
N HIS A 193 -12.52 12.76 -25.00
CA HIS A 193 -11.71 12.00 -25.97
C HIS A 193 -12.43 11.79 -27.31
N ASN A 194 -13.76 11.72 -27.30
CA ASN A 194 -14.58 11.56 -28.50
C ASN A 194 -14.93 12.89 -29.20
N GLY A 195 -14.27 13.99 -28.82
CA GLY A 195 -14.38 15.28 -29.51
C GLY A 195 -15.54 16.16 -29.05
N ALA A 196 -16.11 15.91 -27.85
CA ALA A 196 -16.99 16.90 -27.23
C ALA A 196 -16.24 18.24 -27.09
N SER A 197 -16.94 19.34 -27.38
CA SER A 197 -16.36 20.68 -27.37
C SER A 197 -15.69 20.99 -26.03
N SER A 198 -14.42 21.38 -26.08
CA SER A 198 -13.64 21.81 -24.91
C SER A 198 -13.83 23.30 -24.58
N GLU A 199 -14.48 24.07 -25.45
CA GLU A 199 -14.72 25.47 -25.17
C GLU A 199 -15.80 25.65 -24.10
N VAL A 200 -15.40 26.27 -22.99
CA VAL A 200 -16.32 26.70 -21.94
C VAL A 200 -17.36 27.67 -22.54
N PRO A 201 -18.68 27.40 -22.41
CA PRO A 201 -19.72 28.32 -22.84
C PRO A 201 -19.51 29.74 -22.31
N LEU A 202 -19.78 30.76 -23.12
CA LEU A 202 -19.51 32.17 -22.77
C LEU A 202 -20.05 32.57 -21.38
N HIS A 203 -21.24 32.10 -21.01
CA HIS A 203 -21.90 32.37 -19.73
C HIS A 203 -21.35 31.60 -18.52
N LEU A 204 -20.37 30.72 -18.74
CA LEU A 204 -19.62 30.00 -17.71
C LEU A 204 -18.15 30.44 -17.66
N ARG A 205 -17.71 31.33 -18.57
CA ARG A 205 -16.34 31.88 -18.57
C ARG A 205 -16.18 32.87 -17.41
N ASP A 206 -14.94 33.05 -16.99
CA ASP A 206 -14.60 34.06 -15.99
C ASP A 206 -15.06 35.47 -16.46
N GLY A 207 -15.62 36.24 -15.52
CA GLY A 207 -16.33 37.51 -15.77
C GLY A 207 -15.44 38.69 -16.15
N THR A 208 -14.18 38.43 -16.51
CA THR A 208 -13.21 39.43 -16.95
C THR A 208 -13.38 39.83 -18.42
N THR A 209 -14.34 39.25 -19.15
CA THR A 209 -14.72 39.70 -20.50
C THR A 209 -15.81 40.79 -20.46
N PRO A 210 -15.73 41.84 -21.31
CA PRO A 210 -16.63 43.02 -21.25
C PRO A 210 -18.12 42.76 -21.53
N GLN A 211 -18.49 41.53 -21.94
CA GLN A 211 -19.83 41.18 -22.40
C GLN A 211 -20.38 40.12 -21.46
N GLY A 212 -21.16 40.59 -20.50
CA GLY A 212 -21.56 39.83 -19.32
C GLY A 212 -22.24 38.50 -19.60
N SER A 213 -21.92 37.53 -18.75
CA SER A 213 -22.93 36.68 -18.10
C SER A 213 -22.28 35.96 -16.94
N VAL A 214 -22.19 36.66 -15.80
CA VAL A 214 -22.01 36.00 -14.50
C VAL A 214 -23.39 35.49 -14.12
N ILE A 215 -23.64 34.17 -14.17
CA ILE A 215 -24.77 33.59 -13.45
C ILE A 215 -24.37 33.61 -11.98
N PRO A 216 -24.89 34.53 -11.14
CA PRO A 216 -24.57 34.48 -9.73
C PRO A 216 -25.33 33.28 -9.13
N PRO A 217 -24.71 32.46 -8.27
CA PRO A 217 -25.32 31.24 -7.71
C PRO A 217 -26.53 31.48 -6.78
N ARG A 218 -27.11 32.68 -6.75
CA ARG A 218 -28.26 33.03 -5.91
C ARG A 218 -29.46 33.47 -6.73
N ARG A 219 -30.14 32.49 -7.35
CA ARG A 219 -31.60 32.49 -7.57
C ARG A 219 -32.13 31.06 -7.55
N TYR A 220 -32.01 30.38 -6.42
CA TYR A 220 -32.97 29.34 -6.07
C TYR A 220 -33.96 29.96 -5.09
N ALA A 221 -35.24 29.83 -5.41
CA ALA A 221 -36.37 30.47 -4.76
C ALA A 221 -36.49 30.10 -3.27
N GLN A 222 -37.14 31.01 -2.54
CA GLN A 222 -37.70 30.77 -1.20
C GLN A 222 -38.67 29.59 -1.20
#